data_AF-A0A381X539-F1
#
_entry.id   AF-A0A381X539-F1
#
_cell.length_a   1.000
_cell.length_b   1.000
_cell.length_c   1.000
_cell.angle_alpha   90.00
_cell.angle_beta   90.00
_cell.angle_gamma   90.00
#
_symmetry.space_group_name_H-M   'P 1'
#
loop_
_entity.id
_entity.type
_entity.pdbx_description
1 polymer ?
#
loop_
_entity_poly.entity_id
_entity_poly.type
_entity_poly.pdbx_seq_one_letter_code
_entity_poly.pdbx_strand_id
1 'polypeptide(L)'
;MHVAGKVFLGLGVVIMLLGAVMTWSGGSSMDDVGDVDVEGKTVWNGQSGTFYYDDSDEIMVFVKDTVRCDEFSVTIINESGDDAYEADECTSDGSKPSGYEDDPAGWYHMGTFGWDQTRGDFNITASHEIHLLPLWGVLGEEIMEGVGGFLTAAGGVSLVGCGACFALLGGILAAVLNDPKDAMQIQQPPSV
;
A
#
# COMPACT_ATOMS: atom_id res chain seq x y z
N MET A 1 14.24 -34.93 7.82
CA MET A 1 13.80 -33.51 7.74
C MET A 1 14.90 -32.68 7.06
N HIS A 2 14.69 -32.27 5.81
CA HIS A 2 15.67 -31.46 5.06
C HIS A 2 15.85 -30.09 5.72
N VAL A 3 17.09 -29.60 5.83
CA VAL A 3 17.43 -28.34 6.51
C VAL A 3 16.60 -27.18 5.95
N ALA A 4 16.34 -27.17 4.64
CA ALA A 4 15.52 -26.17 3.98
C ALA A 4 14.08 -26.08 4.52
N GLY A 5 13.42 -27.22 4.78
CA GLY A 5 12.03 -27.23 5.25
C GLY A 5 11.87 -26.63 6.65
N LYS A 6 12.86 -26.83 7.53
CA LYS A 6 12.86 -26.24 8.88
C LYS A 6 13.06 -24.72 8.83
N VAL A 7 13.88 -24.24 7.91
CA VAL A 7 14.16 -22.80 7.75
C VAL A 7 12.93 -22.06 7.24
N PHE A 8 12.25 -22.57 6.20
CA PHE A 8 11.04 -21.93 5.68
C PHE A 8 9.87 -21.95 6.67
N LEU A 9 9.68 -23.07 7.38
CA LEU A 9 8.65 -23.17 8.42
C LEU A 9 8.93 -22.20 9.59
N GLY A 10 10.18 -22.12 10.05
CA GLY A 10 10.58 -21.19 11.10
C GLY A 10 10.41 -19.73 10.68
N LEU A 11 10.83 -19.38 9.46
CA LEU A 11 10.71 -18.02 8.94
C LEU A 11 9.24 -17.60 8.78
N GLY A 12 8.39 -18.49 8.25
CA GLY A 12 6.96 -18.23 8.09
C GLY A 12 6.26 -17.99 9.44
N VAL A 13 6.57 -18.78 10.47
CA VAL A 13 6.04 -18.58 11.82
C VAL A 13 6.50 -17.26 12.44
N VAL A 14 7.77 -16.89 12.25
CA VAL A 14 8.29 -15.60 12.75
C VAL A 14 7.58 -14.43 12.07
N ILE A 15 7.43 -14.45 10.74
CA ILE A 15 6.73 -13.40 9.99
C ILE A 15 5.25 -13.33 10.40
N MET A 16 4.59 -14.46 10.61
CA MET A 16 3.20 -14.52 11.06
C MET A 16 3.04 -13.95 12.48
N LEU A 17 3.97 -14.24 13.39
CA LEU A 17 3.95 -13.70 14.75
C LEU A 17 4.22 -12.20 14.77
N LEU A 18 5.16 -11.72 13.95
CA LEU A 18 5.41 -10.29 13.78
C LEU A 18 4.16 -9.58 13.21
N GLY A 19 3.55 -10.15 12.17
CA GLY A 19 2.29 -9.65 11.60
C GLY A 19 1.14 -9.63 12.61
N ALA A 20 1.01 -10.68 13.43
CA ALA A 20 -0.02 -10.76 14.47
C ALA A 20 0.21 -9.76 15.62
N VAL A 21 1.46 -9.55 16.04
CA VAL A 21 1.81 -8.53 17.04
C VAL A 21 1.50 -7.14 16.52
N MET A 22 1.88 -6.84 15.27
CA MET A 22 1.56 -5.56 14.63
C MET A 22 0.04 -5.37 14.48
N THR A 23 -0.69 -6.40 14.07
CA THR A 23 -2.17 -6.37 13.98
C THR A 23 -2.81 -6.13 15.35
N TRP A 24 -2.28 -6.74 16.41
CA TRP A 24 -2.82 -6.58 17.77
C TRP A 24 -2.48 -5.22 18.41
N SER A 25 -1.27 -4.70 18.17
CA SER A 25 -0.92 -3.33 18.57
C SER A 25 -1.67 -2.27 17.76
N GLY A 26 -1.97 -2.52 16.48
CA GLY A 26 -2.79 -1.65 15.65
C GLY A 26 -4.29 -1.67 16.00
N GLY A 27 -4.83 -2.81 16.45
CA GLY A 27 -6.23 -2.94 16.88
C GLY A 27 -6.59 -2.18 18.16
N SER A 28 -5.59 -1.70 18.92
CA SER A 28 -5.78 -0.85 20.10
C SER A 28 -5.77 0.64 19.77
N SER A 29 -5.34 0.99 18.54
CA SER A 29 -5.28 2.36 18.00
C SER A 29 -6.48 2.69 17.11
N MET A 30 -7.55 1.90 17.19
CA MET A 30 -8.76 2.08 16.37
C MET A 30 -9.55 3.36 16.69
N ASP A 31 -9.18 4.13 17.72
CA ASP A 31 -9.77 5.44 17.99
C ASP A 31 -9.11 6.59 17.19
N ASP A 32 -7.94 6.36 16.54
CA ASP A 32 -7.18 7.36 15.74
C ASP A 32 -6.91 6.88 14.29
N VAL A 33 -7.85 6.15 13.68
CA VAL A 33 -7.82 5.89 12.23
C VAL A 33 -8.31 7.17 11.54
N GLY A 34 -7.39 8.12 11.31
CA GLY A 34 -7.73 9.42 10.71
C GLY A 34 -6.75 10.57 10.96
N ASP A 35 -5.53 10.32 11.43
CA ASP A 35 -4.63 11.39 11.92
C ASP A 35 -3.85 12.14 10.83
N VAL A 36 -4.03 11.79 9.55
CA VAL A 36 -3.48 12.59 8.45
C VAL A 36 -4.27 13.89 8.35
N ASP A 37 -3.70 14.97 8.88
CA ASP A 37 -4.20 16.33 8.72
C ASP A 37 -4.03 16.79 7.26
N VAL A 38 -5.05 16.54 6.44
CA VAL A 38 -5.02 16.87 5.01
C VAL A 38 -4.73 18.35 4.79
N GLU A 39 -5.38 19.23 5.54
CA GLU A 39 -5.23 20.68 5.38
C GLU A 39 -3.83 21.13 5.83
N GLY A 40 -3.30 20.56 6.92
CA GLY A 40 -1.96 20.85 7.42
C GLY A 40 -0.81 20.37 6.52
N LYS A 41 -1.01 19.25 5.80
CA LYS A 41 0.01 18.67 4.89
C LYS A 41 -0.13 19.12 3.43
N THR A 42 -1.18 19.87 3.11
CA THR A 42 -1.42 20.32 1.74
C THR A 42 -0.30 21.22 1.24
N VAL A 43 0.34 20.87 0.12
CA VAL A 43 1.34 21.71 -0.56
C VAL A 43 0.71 22.63 -1.61
N TRP A 44 -0.49 22.31 -2.07
CA TRP A 44 -1.27 23.13 -2.99
C TRP A 44 -2.76 22.80 -2.88
N ASN A 45 -3.61 23.82 -2.86
CA ASN A 45 -5.05 23.66 -2.95
C ASN A 45 -5.66 24.60 -4.00
N GLY A 46 -6.75 24.15 -4.60
CA GLY A 46 -7.53 24.97 -5.52
C GLY A 46 -8.30 24.15 -6.54
N GLN A 47 -9.08 24.85 -7.36
CA GLN A 47 -9.81 24.25 -8.49
C GLN A 47 -9.08 24.44 -9.82
N SER A 48 -8.25 25.47 -9.94
CA SER A 48 -7.49 25.76 -11.14
C SER A 48 -6.25 26.56 -10.80
N GLY A 49 -5.13 26.25 -11.45
CA GLY A 49 -3.89 27.01 -11.29
C GLY A 49 -2.67 26.21 -11.69
N THR A 50 -1.51 26.72 -11.34
CA THR A 50 -0.23 26.06 -11.60
C THR A 50 0.34 25.53 -10.30
N PHE A 51 0.84 24.30 -10.33
CA PHE A 51 1.60 23.66 -9.27
C PHE A 51 2.99 23.32 -9.79
N TYR A 52 4.01 23.68 -9.03
CA TYR A 52 5.39 23.35 -9.37
C TYR A 52 5.77 22.00 -8.76
N TYR A 53 5.95 21.00 -9.61
CA TYR A 53 6.43 19.69 -9.21
C TYR A 53 7.95 19.66 -9.20
N ASP A 54 8.56 19.17 -8.12
CA ASP A 54 10.00 19.24 -7.92
C ASP A 54 10.74 17.91 -8.08
N ASP A 55 10.04 16.84 -8.49
CA ASP A 55 10.54 15.45 -8.65
C ASP A 55 11.05 14.84 -7.34
N SER A 56 10.43 15.23 -6.22
CA SER A 56 10.81 14.73 -4.89
C SER A 56 9.92 13.61 -4.35
N ASP A 57 8.64 13.60 -4.73
CA ASP A 57 7.63 12.74 -4.12
C ASP A 57 6.50 12.40 -5.11
N GLU A 58 5.75 11.35 -4.85
CA GLU A 58 4.46 11.14 -5.49
C GLU A 58 3.42 12.06 -4.84
N ILE A 59 2.53 12.64 -5.64
CA ILE A 59 1.53 13.59 -5.17
C ILE A 59 0.16 12.93 -5.18
N MET A 60 -0.47 12.87 -4.02
CA MET A 60 -1.84 12.41 -3.81
C MET A 60 -2.84 13.55 -4.02
N VAL A 61 -3.99 13.23 -4.60
CA VAL A 61 -5.08 14.18 -4.89
C VAL A 61 -6.26 13.89 -3.96
N PHE A 62 -6.51 14.79 -3.01
CA PHE A 62 -7.62 14.69 -2.07
C PHE A 62 -8.75 15.67 -2.38
N VAL A 63 -9.98 15.24 -2.12
CA VAL A 63 -11.18 16.10 -2.13
C VAL A 63 -12.03 15.84 -0.89
N LYS A 64 -12.99 16.71 -0.59
CA LYS A 64 -13.96 16.45 0.49
C LYS A 64 -14.79 15.21 0.17
N ASP A 65 -15.13 14.43 1.19
CA ASP A 65 -15.94 13.19 1.11
C ASP A 65 -17.39 13.39 0.63
N THR A 66 -17.80 14.64 0.41
CA THR A 66 -19.09 15.01 -0.18
C THR A 66 -19.09 14.94 -1.71
N VAL A 67 -17.91 14.80 -2.33
CA VAL A 67 -17.74 14.72 -3.79
C VAL A 67 -17.81 13.25 -4.23
N ARG A 68 -18.65 12.97 -5.23
CA ARG A 68 -18.75 11.62 -5.80
C ARG A 68 -17.58 11.32 -6.74
N CYS A 69 -17.03 10.11 -6.63
CA CYS A 69 -15.94 9.64 -7.49
C CYS A 69 -16.31 9.67 -8.98
N ASP A 70 -17.54 9.27 -9.34
CA ASP A 70 -18.00 9.23 -10.74
C ASP A 70 -18.34 10.60 -11.36
N GLU A 71 -18.43 11.65 -10.54
CA GLU A 71 -18.68 13.03 -10.98
C GLU A 71 -17.40 13.89 -10.92
N PHE A 72 -16.39 13.43 -10.18
CA PHE A 72 -15.13 14.13 -10.04
C PHE A 72 -14.30 14.01 -11.32
N SER A 73 -13.80 15.15 -11.79
CA SER A 73 -12.82 15.21 -12.86
C SER A 73 -11.71 16.20 -12.51
N VAL A 74 -10.47 15.84 -12.83
CA VAL A 74 -9.31 16.73 -12.80
C VAL A 74 -8.41 16.40 -13.99
N THR A 75 -7.74 17.42 -14.51
CA THR A 75 -6.67 17.31 -15.50
C THR A 75 -5.43 17.97 -14.93
N ILE A 76 -4.29 17.27 -14.97
CA ILE A 76 -3.00 17.73 -14.44
C ILE A 76 -2.00 17.69 -15.59
N ILE A 77 -1.93 18.78 -16.34
CA ILE A 77 -1.22 18.84 -17.61
C ILE A 77 0.23 19.28 -17.39
N ASN A 78 1.18 18.46 -17.83
CA ASN A 78 2.61 18.78 -17.77
C ASN A 78 3.06 19.72 -18.92
N GLU A 79 4.34 20.11 -18.93
CA GLU A 79 4.90 20.98 -19.98
C GLU A 79 4.80 20.39 -21.41
N SER A 80 4.74 19.07 -21.54
CA SER A 80 4.59 18.37 -22.82
C SER A 80 3.14 18.37 -23.31
N GLY A 81 2.19 18.74 -22.46
CA GLY A 81 0.75 18.74 -22.76
C GLY A 81 0.05 17.42 -22.43
N ASP A 82 0.73 16.48 -21.78
CA ASP A 82 0.16 15.19 -21.38
C ASP A 82 -0.51 15.32 -20.00
N ASP A 83 -1.64 14.61 -19.83
CA ASP A 83 -2.29 14.49 -18.53
C ASP A 83 -1.55 13.45 -17.70
N ALA A 84 -0.97 13.91 -16.59
CA ALA A 84 -0.17 13.11 -15.68
C ALA A 84 -1.00 12.47 -14.56
N TYR A 85 -2.29 12.81 -14.47
CA TYR A 85 -3.16 12.31 -13.41
C TYR A 85 -3.62 10.88 -13.66
N GLU A 86 -3.45 10.05 -12.63
CA GLU A 86 -3.96 8.68 -12.58
C GLU A 86 -5.09 8.61 -11.55
N ALA A 87 -6.31 8.39 -12.04
CA ALA A 87 -7.50 8.30 -11.20
C ALA A 87 -7.62 6.94 -10.53
N ASP A 88 -8.06 6.93 -9.28
CA ASP A 88 -8.44 5.72 -8.58
C ASP A 88 -9.73 5.13 -9.17
N GLU A 89 -9.84 3.79 -9.11
CA GLU A 89 -11.08 3.13 -9.53
C GLU A 89 -12.22 3.48 -8.59
N CYS A 90 -13.39 3.87 -9.13
CA CYS A 90 -14.57 4.07 -8.29
C CYS A 90 -15.19 2.73 -7.86
N THR A 91 -15.81 2.74 -6.68
CA THR A 91 -16.72 1.69 -6.19
C THR A 91 -17.85 1.43 -7.20
N SER A 92 -18.50 0.26 -7.11
CA SER A 92 -19.52 -0.17 -8.09
C SER A 92 -20.73 0.77 -8.21
N ASP A 93 -21.01 1.57 -7.18
CA ASP A 93 -22.09 2.57 -7.19
C ASP A 93 -21.59 3.99 -7.56
N GLY A 94 -20.31 4.12 -7.92
CA GLY A 94 -19.63 5.35 -8.33
C GLY A 94 -19.46 6.37 -7.21
N SER A 95 -19.92 6.08 -5.98
CA SER A 95 -20.03 7.09 -4.93
C SER A 95 -18.67 7.46 -4.34
N LYS A 96 -17.76 6.49 -4.24
CA LYS A 96 -16.48 6.61 -3.55
C LYS A 96 -15.34 5.99 -4.35
N PRO A 97 -14.09 6.44 -4.16
CA PRO A 97 -12.92 5.73 -4.67
C PRO A 97 -12.77 4.36 -4.00
N SER A 98 -12.14 3.42 -4.69
CA SER A 98 -11.75 2.12 -4.14
C SER A 98 -10.65 2.33 -3.12
N GLY A 99 -10.79 1.72 -1.94
CA GLY A 99 -9.85 1.95 -0.84
C GLY A 99 -10.21 3.15 0.05
N TYR A 100 -11.35 3.83 -0.16
CA TYR A 100 -11.76 4.97 0.70
C TYR A 100 -11.85 4.67 2.20
N GLU A 101 -11.95 3.40 2.58
CA GLU A 101 -11.98 2.97 4.00
C GLU A 101 -10.68 3.34 4.72
N ASP A 102 -9.63 3.54 3.92
CA ASP A 102 -8.32 3.93 4.34
C ASP A 102 -8.12 5.47 4.32
N ASP A 103 -9.10 6.25 3.84
CA ASP A 103 -8.96 7.71 3.75
C ASP A 103 -9.21 8.43 5.08
N PRO A 104 -8.57 9.60 5.32
CA PRO A 104 -8.83 10.43 6.49
C PRO A 104 -10.29 10.89 6.55
N ALA A 105 -10.84 11.02 7.77
CA ALA A 105 -12.23 11.42 7.96
C ALA A 105 -12.53 12.78 7.29
N GLY A 106 -13.59 12.82 6.46
CA GLY A 106 -13.98 14.02 5.71
C GLY A 106 -13.31 14.18 4.34
N TRP A 107 -12.48 13.22 3.94
CA TRP A 107 -11.70 13.27 2.71
C TRP A 107 -11.81 11.99 1.89
N TYR A 108 -11.63 12.13 0.58
CA TYR A 108 -11.43 11.04 -0.37
C TYR A 108 -10.15 11.24 -1.15
N HIS A 109 -9.33 10.20 -1.22
CA HIS A 109 -8.20 10.09 -2.13
C HIS A 109 -8.74 9.70 -3.51
N MET A 110 -8.58 10.58 -4.50
CA MET A 110 -9.13 10.37 -5.84
C MET A 110 -8.10 9.82 -6.82
N GLY A 111 -6.82 9.75 -6.45
CA GLY A 111 -5.75 9.29 -7.32
C GLY A 111 -4.45 10.05 -7.11
N THR A 112 -3.46 9.77 -7.95
CA THR A 112 -2.09 10.29 -7.79
C THR A 112 -1.49 10.82 -9.10
N PHE A 113 -0.37 11.52 -9.00
CA PHE A 113 0.52 11.81 -10.11
C PHE A 113 1.97 11.99 -9.61
N GLY A 114 2.95 11.89 -10.52
CA GLY A 114 4.36 12.20 -10.21
C GLY A 114 5.35 11.04 -10.41
N TRP A 115 4.92 9.78 -10.36
CA TRP A 115 5.81 8.61 -10.41
C TRP A 115 6.62 8.47 -11.72
N ASP A 116 6.11 9.00 -12.83
CA ASP A 116 6.75 9.06 -14.16
C ASP A 116 6.77 10.51 -14.69
N GLN A 117 7.00 11.48 -13.81
CA GLN A 117 6.99 12.89 -14.20
C GLN A 117 8.33 13.55 -13.90
N THR A 118 8.76 14.44 -14.79
CA THR A 118 9.91 15.29 -14.53
C THR A 118 9.49 16.58 -13.84
N ARG A 119 10.39 17.12 -13.02
CA ARG A 119 10.27 18.46 -12.42
C ARG A 119 9.83 19.52 -13.44
N GLY A 120 8.81 20.31 -13.09
CA GLY A 120 8.24 21.32 -13.98
C GLY A 120 6.92 21.90 -13.46
N ASP A 121 6.36 22.83 -14.24
CA ASP A 121 5.04 23.41 -13.95
C ASP A 121 3.92 22.50 -14.48
N PHE A 122 2.97 22.18 -13.62
CA PHE A 122 1.76 21.43 -13.93
C PHE A 122 0.56 22.36 -13.90
N ASN A 123 -0.21 22.37 -14.98
CA ASN A 123 -1.45 23.14 -15.05
C ASN A 123 -2.63 22.27 -14.62
N ILE A 124 -3.30 22.68 -13.56
CA ILE A 124 -4.36 21.93 -12.90
C ILE A 124 -5.70 22.57 -13.26
N THR A 125 -6.67 21.74 -13.62
CA THR A 125 -8.08 22.13 -13.76
C THR A 125 -8.96 21.00 -13.21
N ALA A 126 -9.69 21.30 -12.15
CA ALA A 126 -10.52 20.36 -11.42
C ALA A 126 -11.98 20.83 -11.35
N SER A 127 -12.89 19.87 -11.26
CA SER A 127 -14.33 20.10 -11.03
C SER A 127 -14.61 20.65 -9.63
N HIS A 128 -13.80 20.26 -8.65
CA HIS A 128 -13.93 20.60 -7.23
C HIS A 128 -12.58 21.05 -6.67
N GLU A 129 -12.59 21.67 -5.49
CA GLU A 129 -11.33 22.02 -4.83
C GLU A 129 -10.59 20.76 -4.45
N ILE A 130 -9.35 20.64 -4.91
CA ILE A 130 -8.46 19.53 -4.57
C ILE A 130 -7.36 20.00 -3.62
N HIS A 131 -6.83 19.07 -2.86
CA HIS A 131 -5.69 19.23 -1.97
C HIS A 131 -4.58 18.27 -2.41
N LEU A 132 -3.40 18.81 -2.69
CA LEU A 132 -2.24 18.04 -3.13
C LEU A 132 -1.34 17.74 -1.93
N LEU A 133 -1.06 16.46 -1.72
CA LEU A 133 -0.27 15.99 -0.59
C LEU A 133 0.90 15.11 -1.07
N PRO A 134 2.13 15.36 -0.60
CA PRO A 134 3.28 14.49 -0.87
C PRO A 134 3.15 13.16 -0.11
N LEU A 135 3.21 12.02 -0.82
CA LEU A 135 3.05 10.68 -0.26
C LEU A 135 4.07 10.38 0.83
N TRP A 136 5.37 10.50 0.54
CA TRP A 136 6.43 10.30 1.52
C TRP A 136 6.47 11.38 2.60
N GLY A 137 5.98 12.59 2.31
CA GLY A 137 5.76 13.63 3.32
C GLY A 137 4.74 13.20 4.39
N VAL A 138 3.62 12.60 3.97
CA VAL A 138 2.63 12.02 4.89
C VAL A 138 3.18 10.78 5.59
N LEU A 139 3.76 9.84 4.85
CA LEU A 139 4.26 8.58 5.42
C LEU A 139 5.47 8.77 6.36
N GLY A 140 6.36 9.72 6.05
CA GLY A 140 7.60 9.93 6.79
C GLY A 140 7.40 10.55 8.17
N GLU A 141 6.45 11.46 8.31
CA GLU A 141 6.14 12.12 9.59
C GLU A 141 5.24 11.24 10.47
N GLU A 142 4.23 10.58 9.90
CA GLU A 142 3.29 9.70 10.63
C GLU A 142 3.96 8.42 11.17
N ILE A 143 4.93 7.85 10.43
CA ILE A 143 5.71 6.67 10.89
C ILE A 143 6.71 7.06 11.99
N MET A 144 7.20 8.30 12.02
CA MET A 144 8.26 8.73 12.94
C MET A 144 7.73 9.43 14.20
N GLU A 145 6.57 10.10 14.14
CA GLU A 145 5.97 10.82 15.27
C GLU A 145 5.03 9.97 16.15
N GLY A 146 4.78 8.71 15.78
CA GLY A 146 4.17 7.73 16.69
C GLY A 146 2.67 7.50 16.52
N VAL A 147 2.10 7.89 15.37
CA VAL A 147 0.67 7.70 15.05
C VAL A 147 0.46 6.65 13.95
N GLY A 148 1.28 5.60 13.95
CA GLY A 148 1.22 4.49 13.00
C GLY A 148 0.04 3.54 13.19
N GLY A 149 -1.21 4.01 13.34
CA GLY A 149 -2.38 3.14 13.40
C GLY A 149 -2.74 2.54 12.03
N PHE A 150 -2.55 3.34 10.99
CA PHE A 150 -3.10 3.13 9.67
C PHE A 150 -2.40 2.04 8.84
N LEU A 151 -1.09 2.17 8.62
CA LEU A 151 -0.31 1.15 7.90
C LEU A 151 0.00 -0.09 8.73
N THR A 152 -0.13 -0.04 10.05
CA THR A 152 0.06 -1.21 10.91
C THR A 152 -1.13 -2.17 10.80
N ALA A 153 -2.34 -1.65 10.54
CA ALA A 153 -3.53 -2.45 10.25
C ALA A 153 -3.49 -3.03 8.82
N ALA A 154 -3.25 -2.20 7.79
CA ALA A 154 -3.21 -2.65 6.39
C ALA A 154 -1.97 -3.51 6.05
N GLY A 155 -0.80 -3.13 6.56
CA GLY A 155 0.44 -3.90 6.44
C GLY A 155 0.43 -5.19 7.29
N GLY A 156 -0.26 -5.18 8.43
CA GLY A 156 -0.46 -6.36 9.28
C GLY A 156 -1.25 -7.47 8.58
N VAL A 157 -2.37 -7.13 7.92
CA VAL A 157 -3.20 -8.09 7.17
C VAL A 157 -2.44 -8.67 5.98
N SER A 158 -1.69 -7.85 5.23
CA SER A 158 -0.88 -8.29 4.09
C SER A 158 0.29 -9.19 4.51
N LEU A 159 0.97 -8.89 5.62
CA LEU A 159 2.05 -9.72 6.16
C LEU A 159 1.55 -11.04 6.74
N VAL A 160 0.36 -11.06 7.36
CA VAL A 160 -0.28 -12.31 7.83
C VAL A 160 -0.68 -13.19 6.64
N GLY A 161 -1.25 -12.62 5.57
CA GLY A 161 -1.59 -13.36 4.35
C GLY A 161 -0.36 -13.95 3.64
N CYS A 162 0.69 -13.14 3.47
CA CYS A 162 1.94 -13.59 2.86
C CYS A 162 2.68 -14.62 3.74
N GLY A 163 2.72 -14.41 5.06
CA GLY A 163 3.25 -15.35 6.04
C GLY A 163 2.52 -16.69 6.06
N ALA A 164 1.18 -16.68 5.89
CA ALA A 164 0.38 -17.89 5.78
C ALA A 164 0.75 -18.71 4.53
N CYS A 165 0.98 -18.06 3.39
CA CYS A 165 1.46 -18.74 2.18
C CYS A 165 2.82 -19.42 2.40
N PHE A 166 3.78 -18.74 3.03
CA PHE A 166 5.08 -19.33 3.35
C PHE A 166 5.00 -20.45 4.38
N ALA A 167 4.12 -20.33 5.39
CA ALA A 167 3.89 -21.38 6.39
C ALA A 167 3.19 -22.61 5.78
N LEU A 168 2.23 -22.41 4.88
CA LEU A 168 1.56 -23.48 4.13
C LEU A 168 2.53 -24.22 3.20
N LEU A 169 3.32 -23.49 2.42
CA LEU A 169 4.33 -24.10 1.54
C LEU A 169 5.42 -24.82 2.35
N GLY A 170 5.87 -24.24 3.47
CA GLY A 170 6.80 -24.87 4.40
C GLY A 170 6.22 -26.14 5.04
N GLY A 171 4.93 -26.13 5.41
CA GLY A 171 4.20 -27.26 5.96
C GLY A 171 4.02 -28.41 4.96
N ILE A 172 3.64 -28.11 3.72
CA ILE A 172 3.51 -29.10 2.63
C ILE A 172 4.87 -29.74 2.33
N LEU A 173 5.94 -28.94 2.21
CA LEU A 173 7.28 -29.46 1.97
C LEU A 173 7.77 -30.32 3.15
N ALA A 174 7.44 -29.94 4.39
CA ALA A 174 7.75 -30.73 5.58
C ALA A 174 7.01 -32.06 5.60
N ALA A 175 5.74 -32.10 5.18
CA ALA A 175 4.94 -33.34 5.10
C ALA A 175 5.42 -34.27 3.98
N VAL A 176 5.69 -33.74 2.77
CA VAL A 176 6.16 -34.51 1.61
C VAL A 176 7.58 -35.08 1.81
N LEU A 177 8.41 -34.43 2.63
CA LEU A 177 9.76 -34.91 2.99
C LEU A 177 9.80 -35.77 4.27
N ASN A 178 8.65 -36.01 4.90
CA ASN A 178 8.51 -36.91 6.05
C ASN A 178 8.09 -38.31 5.65
N ASP A 179 7.77 -38.53 4.36
CA ASP A 179 7.77 -39.89 3.82
C ASP A 179 9.21 -40.39 3.78
N PRO A 180 9.52 -41.55 4.39
CA PRO A 180 10.79 -42.21 4.19
C PRO A 180 10.83 -42.63 2.72
N LYS A 181 11.45 -41.81 1.88
CA LYS A 181 11.99 -42.33 0.63
C LYS A 181 13.05 -43.32 1.08
N ASP A 182 12.70 -44.60 1.05
CA ASP A 182 13.66 -45.69 1.00
C ASP A 182 14.81 -45.18 0.16
N ALA A 183 15.96 -45.03 0.82
CA ALA A 183 17.18 -44.57 0.19
C ALA A 183 17.25 -45.28 -1.15
N MET A 184 17.31 -44.52 -2.25
CA MET A 184 17.60 -45.10 -3.56
C MET A 184 18.85 -45.95 -3.38
N GLN A 185 18.66 -47.25 -3.16
CA GLN A 185 19.74 -48.21 -3.15
C GLN A 185 20.15 -48.27 -4.61
N ILE A 186 21.17 -47.50 -4.95
CA ILE A 186 21.97 -47.78 -6.11
C ILE A 186 22.51 -49.19 -5.87
N GLN A 187 21.84 -50.19 -6.44
CA GLN A 187 22.42 -51.51 -6.60
C GLN A 187 23.65 -51.30 -7.48
N GLN A 188 24.82 -51.21 -6.83
CA GLN A 188 26.08 -51.28 -7.52
C GLN A 188 26.17 -52.71 -8.11
N PRO A 189 26.26 -52.88 -9.44
CA PRO A 189 26.47 -54.20 -9.99
C PRO A 189 27.86 -54.72 -9.57
N PRO A 190 28.02 -56.02 -9.32
CA PRO A 190 29.30 -56.58 -8.94
C PRO A 190 30.29 -56.41 -10.09
N SER A 191 31.45 -55.82 -9.79
CA SER A 191 32.60 -55.76 -10.70
C SER A 191 33.19 -57.17 -10.86
N VAL A 192 33.23 -57.66 -12.09
CA VAL A 192 34.03 -58.82 -12.53
C VAL A 192 35.42 -58.36 -12.96
#